data_AF-A0A8B8LVQ9-F1
#
_entry.id   AF-A0A8B8LVQ9-F1
#
_cell.length_a   1.000
_cell.length_b   1.000
_cell.length_c   1.000
_cell.angle_alpha   90.00
_cell.angle_beta   90.00
_cell.angle_gamma   90.00
#
_symmetry.space_group_name_H-M   'P 1'
#
loop_
_entity.id
_entity.type
_entity.pdbx_description
1 polymer ?
#
loop_
_entity_poly.entity_id
_entity_poly.type
_entity_poly.pdbx_seq_one_letter_code
_entity_poly.pdbx_strand_id
1 'polypeptide(L)'
;MEGAFDDEAEPAVTIGEYLEEVEERELEADLVLGGDDGKECTYSKGYMKRQAVFSCLTCTPDGNAGVCTACSLSCHDGHQIVELWTKRNFRCDCGNSKFGDVYCKIFPNKDLENVENSYNHNFKGSYCTCGRPYPDPDFVQQEEMIQCCLCEDWFHEEHLGLESSAEIPKDDEGEPIYEEFICKACSEVCFFIKLYPEERWAAGKQADATVQVNKDKGVLEEMPTCESEKPMGDSSYNSPKNDVSQATVDSESISDGTRLSEGENCNSSITLNQYTKSTNSQVNKDKGVMEGVPTTCESAKPMGDTSYNSPKIDDAQAAVDSESISDGTRLSEGENCNSSMTLNQCTKNTDLQVHCLLGVNLAAATPDIHGKPFFLSKHWRDALCRCNNCLEFYNQKQIAFLLDKEDSIAEYEKVAKQKREEKLQRQEGAEISFFNKLGHVEKVEILKGIEEMKDGLRAFLESADSSKPITAADVHQFFDDIKNKRRRVQ
;
A
#
# COMPACT_ATOMS: atom_id res chain seq x y z
N MET A 1 -36.95 -26.25 29.27
CA MET A 1 -36.22 -24.98 29.38
C MET A 1 -35.58 -24.78 28.02
N GLU A 2 -36.35 -24.21 27.11
CA GLU A 2 -35.89 -23.93 25.75
C GLU A 2 -34.96 -22.73 25.82
N GLY A 3 -33.82 -22.82 25.14
CA GLY A 3 -32.93 -21.67 25.00
C GLY A 3 -33.58 -20.69 24.05
N ALA A 4 -33.92 -19.50 24.54
CA ALA A 4 -34.03 -18.36 23.67
C ALA A 4 -32.65 -18.13 23.07
N PHE A 5 -32.52 -18.31 21.76
CA PHE A 5 -31.53 -17.56 21.03
C PHE A 5 -32.03 -16.11 21.09
N ASP A 6 -31.19 -15.18 21.54
CA ASP A 6 -31.47 -13.77 21.29
C ASP A 6 -31.44 -13.60 19.77
N ASP A 7 -32.56 -13.17 19.19
CA ASP A 7 -32.58 -12.61 17.85
C ASP A 7 -31.82 -11.28 17.94
N GLU A 8 -30.50 -11.35 17.78
CA GLU A 8 -29.58 -10.22 17.79
C GLU A 8 -29.93 -9.27 16.64
N ALA A 9 -30.83 -8.32 16.96
CA ALA A 9 -31.44 -7.44 15.97
C ALA A 9 -30.37 -6.64 15.23
N GLU A 10 -30.39 -6.71 13.89
CA GLU A 10 -29.40 -6.03 13.06
C GLU A 10 -29.29 -4.54 13.46
N PRO A 11 -28.07 -4.01 13.66
CA PRO A 11 -27.87 -2.68 14.22
C PRO A 11 -28.48 -1.61 13.32
N ALA A 12 -29.52 -0.95 13.83
CA ALA A 12 -30.24 0.09 13.11
C ALA A 12 -29.44 1.40 13.09
N VAL A 13 -28.97 1.81 11.91
CA VAL A 13 -28.30 3.09 11.68
C VAL A 13 -29.27 4.14 11.12
N THR A 14 -29.00 5.42 11.38
CA THR A 14 -29.70 6.52 10.72
C THR A 14 -29.14 6.77 9.31
N ILE A 15 -29.92 7.48 8.49
CA ILE A 15 -29.50 7.89 7.14
C ILE A 15 -28.32 8.90 7.16
N GLY A 16 -28.09 9.61 8.27
CA GLY A 16 -26.93 10.48 8.44
C GLY A 16 -25.66 9.67 8.61
N GLU A 17 -25.63 8.82 9.63
CA GLU A 17 -24.52 7.90 9.93
C GLU A 17 -24.16 7.03 8.72
N TYR A 18 -25.16 6.51 7.99
CA TYR A 18 -24.90 5.73 6.77
C TYR A 18 -24.25 6.54 5.64
N LEU A 19 -24.62 7.82 5.45
CA LEU A 19 -24.02 8.66 4.41
C LEU A 19 -22.60 9.09 4.80
N GLU A 20 -22.38 9.41 6.08
CA GLU A 20 -21.06 9.73 6.63
C GLU A 20 -20.11 8.52 6.52
N GLU A 21 -20.58 7.32 6.89
CA GLU A 21 -19.83 6.05 6.77
C GLU A 21 -19.51 5.69 5.30
N VAL A 22 -20.40 6.00 4.34
CA VAL A 22 -20.13 5.82 2.91
C VAL A 22 -19.11 6.83 2.39
N GLU A 23 -19.20 8.10 2.77
CA GLU A 23 -18.23 9.12 2.38
C GLU A 23 -16.83 8.84 2.94
N GLU A 24 -16.75 8.38 4.19
CA GLU A 24 -15.50 7.98 4.86
C GLU A 24 -14.83 6.79 4.16
N ARG A 25 -15.57 5.70 3.89
CA ARG A 25 -15.06 4.52 3.15
C ARG A 25 -14.61 4.87 1.73
N GLU A 26 -15.35 5.73 1.02
CA GLU A 26 -14.93 6.18 -0.31
C GLU A 26 -13.67 7.04 -0.25
N LEU A 27 -13.55 7.90 0.77
CA LEU A 27 -12.36 8.71 1.00
C LEU A 27 -11.14 7.81 1.27
N GLU A 28 -11.26 6.84 2.19
CA GLU A 28 -10.23 5.84 2.50
C GLU A 28 -9.75 5.12 1.22
N ALA A 29 -10.70 4.62 0.41
CA ALA A 29 -10.41 3.96 -0.85
C ALA A 29 -9.70 4.90 -1.86
N ASP A 30 -10.14 6.16 -1.98
CA ASP A 30 -9.43 7.16 -2.80
C ASP A 30 -8.00 7.39 -2.26
N LEU A 31 -7.77 7.43 -0.94
CA LEU A 31 -6.42 7.61 -0.36
C LEU A 31 -5.49 6.45 -0.70
N VAL A 32 -5.91 5.20 -0.45
CA VAL A 32 -5.10 4.01 -0.72
C VAL A 32 -4.81 3.88 -2.22
N LEU A 33 -5.84 4.06 -3.06
CA LEU A 33 -5.73 3.95 -4.52
C LEU A 33 -5.13 5.20 -5.20
N GLY A 34 -4.77 6.24 -4.43
CA GLY A 34 -4.17 7.47 -4.94
C GLY A 34 -5.11 8.27 -5.85
N GLY A 35 -6.42 8.09 -5.72
CA GLY A 35 -7.47 8.59 -6.60
C GLY A 35 -7.38 8.08 -8.05
N ASP A 36 -6.80 6.89 -8.30
CA ASP A 36 -6.88 6.27 -9.63
C ASP A 36 -8.22 5.52 -9.78
N ASP A 37 -9.05 6.03 -10.69
CA ASP A 37 -10.39 5.53 -11.05
C ASP A 37 -10.44 4.08 -11.56
N GLY A 38 -9.30 3.38 -11.70
CA GLY A 38 -9.24 1.97 -12.09
C GLY A 38 -9.52 1.70 -13.57
N LYS A 39 -9.49 2.73 -14.42
CA LYS A 39 -9.93 2.68 -15.83
C LYS A 39 -8.79 2.44 -16.83
N GLU A 40 -7.56 2.82 -16.49
CA GLU A 40 -6.41 2.81 -17.43
C GLU A 40 -5.17 2.13 -16.82
N CYS A 41 -4.47 1.33 -17.61
CA CYS A 41 -3.21 0.72 -17.17
C CYS A 41 -2.12 1.80 -17.02
N THR A 42 -1.55 1.94 -15.83
CA THR A 42 -0.53 2.96 -15.54
C THR A 42 0.80 2.77 -16.26
N TYR A 43 1.02 1.65 -16.95
CA TYR A 43 2.27 1.33 -17.65
C TYR A 43 2.70 2.42 -18.66
N SER A 44 1.73 3.05 -19.35
CA SER A 44 1.95 4.16 -20.28
C SER A 44 2.36 5.47 -19.59
N LYS A 45 2.06 5.62 -18.29
CA LYS A 45 2.45 6.75 -17.43
C LYS A 45 3.93 6.65 -16.98
N GLY A 46 4.62 5.54 -17.30
CA GLY A 46 6.03 5.32 -16.97
C GLY A 46 6.24 4.75 -15.57
N TYR A 47 7.41 4.99 -14.98
CA TYR A 47 7.66 4.73 -13.56
C TYR A 47 7.00 5.85 -12.73
N MET A 48 5.92 5.49 -12.05
CA MET A 48 5.16 6.43 -11.20
C MET A 48 5.96 6.72 -9.93
N LYS A 49 6.00 7.99 -9.50
CA LYS A 49 6.57 8.41 -8.21
C LYS A 49 6.06 7.50 -7.09
N ARG A 50 4.73 7.43 -6.98
CA ARG A 50 3.96 6.47 -6.18
C ARG A 50 2.65 6.10 -6.89
N GLN A 51 2.23 4.85 -6.72
CA GLN A 51 0.93 4.32 -7.19
C GLN A 51 0.54 3.10 -6.35
N ALA A 52 -0.76 2.82 -6.21
CA ALA A 52 -1.23 1.55 -5.67
C ALA A 52 -0.78 0.37 -6.55
N VAL A 53 -0.17 -0.64 -5.92
CA VAL A 53 0.32 -1.86 -6.59
C VAL A 53 -0.27 -3.09 -5.91
N PHE A 54 -0.54 -4.10 -6.72
CA PHE A 54 -1.12 -5.38 -6.34
C PHE A 54 -0.24 -6.52 -6.84
N SER A 55 0.00 -7.55 -6.04
CA SER A 55 0.57 -8.82 -6.53
C SER A 55 -0.54 -9.82 -6.83
N CYS A 56 -0.44 -10.55 -7.94
CA CYS A 56 -1.40 -11.60 -8.28
C CYS A 56 -0.76 -12.97 -8.04
N LEU A 57 -0.98 -13.55 -6.85
CA LEU A 57 -0.41 -14.85 -6.47
C LEU A 57 -0.85 -16.00 -7.39
N THR A 58 -2.01 -15.87 -8.06
CA THR A 58 -2.47 -16.84 -9.08
C THR A 58 -1.65 -16.77 -10.38
N CYS A 59 -1.09 -15.62 -10.74
CA CYS A 59 -0.28 -15.46 -11.97
C CYS A 59 1.22 -15.56 -11.70
N THR A 60 1.69 -14.98 -10.60
CA THR A 60 3.10 -14.84 -10.25
C THR A 60 3.31 -15.21 -8.77
N PRO A 61 3.17 -16.50 -8.39
CA PRO A 61 3.33 -16.96 -7.00
C PRO A 61 4.74 -16.72 -6.45
N ASP A 62 5.74 -16.57 -7.33
CA ASP A 62 7.10 -16.17 -6.96
C ASP A 62 7.24 -14.70 -6.52
N GLY A 63 6.16 -13.90 -6.56
CA GLY A 63 6.15 -12.52 -6.07
C GLY A 63 7.15 -11.61 -6.79
N ASN A 64 7.31 -11.79 -8.10
CA ASN A 64 8.30 -11.11 -8.92
C ASN A 64 7.70 -10.08 -9.90
N ALA A 65 6.40 -9.80 -9.81
CA ALA A 65 5.66 -8.88 -10.65
C ALA A 65 4.56 -8.13 -9.85
N GLY A 66 4.23 -6.91 -10.27
CA GLY A 66 3.15 -6.11 -9.68
C GLY A 66 2.27 -5.43 -10.72
N VAL A 67 0.98 -5.27 -10.42
CA VAL A 67 -0.04 -4.71 -11.31
C VAL A 67 -0.72 -3.51 -10.67
N CYS A 68 -1.15 -2.54 -11.47
CA CYS A 68 -1.86 -1.35 -10.99
C CYS A 68 -3.37 -1.61 -10.84
N THR A 69 -4.09 -0.70 -10.16
CA THR A 69 -5.54 -0.74 -9.89
C THR A 69 -6.40 -1.18 -11.09
N ALA A 70 -6.21 -0.57 -12.26
CA ALA A 70 -6.99 -0.96 -13.45
C ALA A 70 -6.74 -2.40 -13.92
N CYS A 71 -5.53 -2.93 -13.67
CA CYS A 71 -5.17 -4.29 -14.04
C CYS A 71 -5.62 -5.32 -13.01
N SER A 72 -5.58 -5.03 -11.70
CA SER A 72 -6.21 -5.90 -10.70
C SER A 72 -7.70 -6.04 -10.98
N LEU A 73 -8.41 -4.93 -11.21
CA LEU A 73 -9.84 -4.90 -11.50
C LEU A 73 -10.24 -5.53 -12.85
N SER A 74 -9.48 -5.33 -13.93
CA SER A 74 -9.89 -5.76 -15.28
C SER A 74 -9.18 -7.02 -15.79
N CYS A 75 -7.90 -7.22 -15.45
CA CYS A 75 -7.09 -8.31 -15.98
C CYS A 75 -7.05 -9.52 -15.05
N HIS A 76 -7.05 -9.28 -13.73
CA HIS A 76 -6.90 -10.30 -12.69
C HIS A 76 -8.17 -10.47 -11.82
N ASP A 77 -9.33 -10.02 -12.30
CA ASP A 77 -10.62 -10.31 -11.65
C ASP A 77 -10.79 -11.81 -11.34
N GLY A 78 -11.32 -12.10 -10.16
CA GLY A 78 -11.49 -13.47 -9.64
C GLY A 78 -10.20 -14.21 -9.24
N HIS A 79 -9.01 -13.64 -9.44
CA HIS A 79 -7.74 -14.25 -9.00
C HIS A 79 -7.48 -14.01 -7.50
N GLN A 80 -6.53 -14.76 -6.93
CA GLN A 80 -5.94 -14.38 -5.65
C GLN A 80 -4.98 -13.20 -5.87
N ILE A 81 -5.32 -12.08 -5.24
CA ILE A 81 -4.57 -10.83 -5.27
C ILE A 81 -4.21 -10.44 -3.83
N VAL A 82 -3.01 -9.89 -3.66
CA VAL A 82 -2.56 -9.21 -2.45
C VAL A 82 -2.37 -7.74 -2.80
N GLU A 83 -3.02 -6.85 -2.05
CA GLU A 83 -2.76 -5.42 -2.13
C GLU A 83 -1.42 -5.11 -1.45
N LEU A 84 -0.63 -4.22 -2.06
CA LEU A 84 0.68 -3.81 -1.56
C LEU A 84 0.72 -2.32 -1.19
N TRP A 85 -0.46 -1.67 -1.13
CA TRP A 85 -0.64 -0.24 -0.96
C TRP A 85 0.16 0.55 -2.01
N THR A 86 0.50 1.81 -1.73
CA THR A 86 1.39 2.58 -2.61
C THR A 86 2.81 2.00 -2.61
N LYS A 87 3.37 1.79 -3.80
CA LYS A 87 4.79 1.48 -4.03
C LYS A 87 5.47 2.54 -4.89
N ARG A 88 6.76 2.77 -4.65
CA ARG A 88 7.56 3.85 -5.24
C ARG A 88 8.34 3.45 -6.50
N ASN A 89 8.52 4.41 -7.41
CA ASN A 89 9.19 4.24 -8.72
C ASN A 89 8.74 2.96 -9.48
N PHE A 90 7.45 2.65 -9.45
CA PHE A 90 6.92 1.39 -9.96
C PHE A 90 6.21 1.58 -11.31
N ARG A 91 6.26 0.56 -12.18
CA ARG A 91 5.57 0.51 -13.48
C ARG A 91 4.86 -0.83 -13.67
N CYS A 92 3.58 -0.80 -14.05
CA CYS A 92 2.71 -1.99 -14.05
C CYS A 92 3.22 -3.13 -14.97
N ASP A 93 3.57 -4.29 -14.38
CA ASP A 93 4.08 -5.46 -15.09
C ASP A 93 3.01 -6.24 -15.87
N CYS A 94 1.72 -6.12 -15.50
CA CYS A 94 0.61 -6.95 -16.03
C CYS A 94 0.78 -7.27 -17.53
N GLY A 95 0.95 -8.55 -17.87
CA GLY A 95 1.10 -9.01 -19.25
C GLY A 95 2.43 -8.71 -19.96
N ASN A 96 3.52 -8.48 -19.21
CA ASN A 96 4.89 -8.60 -19.72
C ASN A 96 5.42 -10.05 -19.58
N SER A 97 6.73 -10.30 -19.79
CA SER A 97 7.32 -11.66 -19.83
C SER A 97 6.96 -12.53 -18.62
N LYS A 98 6.74 -11.91 -17.46
CA LYS A 98 6.45 -12.54 -16.17
C LYS A 98 5.08 -13.20 -16.10
N PHE A 99 4.20 -12.95 -17.08
CA PHE A 99 2.85 -13.51 -17.17
C PHE A 99 2.73 -14.59 -18.28
N GLY A 100 3.84 -15.01 -18.88
CA GLY A 100 3.86 -15.99 -19.97
C GLY A 100 3.13 -15.46 -21.20
N ASP A 101 2.27 -16.29 -21.80
CA ASP A 101 1.48 -15.94 -23.00
C ASP A 101 0.22 -15.08 -22.69
N VAL A 102 0.05 -14.60 -21.45
CA VAL A 102 -1.13 -13.81 -21.03
C VAL A 102 -0.85 -12.32 -21.13
N TYR A 103 -1.51 -11.63 -22.07
CA TYR A 103 -1.34 -10.19 -22.30
C TYR A 103 -2.34 -9.33 -21.49
N CYS A 104 -1.96 -8.08 -21.19
CA CYS A 104 -2.85 -7.13 -20.53
C CYS A 104 -4.00 -6.72 -21.44
N LYS A 105 -5.25 -6.86 -20.96
CA LYS A 105 -6.48 -6.52 -21.69
C LYS A 105 -6.59 -5.02 -22.02
N ILE A 106 -5.95 -4.15 -21.23
CA ILE A 106 -6.02 -2.68 -21.35
C ILE A 106 -4.85 -2.13 -22.17
N PHE A 107 -3.63 -2.62 -21.95
CA PHE A 107 -2.43 -2.12 -22.62
C PHE A 107 -1.49 -3.29 -23.00
N PRO A 108 -1.73 -3.96 -24.16
CA PRO A 108 -1.02 -5.19 -24.52
C PRO A 108 0.46 -4.99 -24.87
N ASN A 109 0.84 -3.83 -25.40
CA ASN A 109 2.15 -3.60 -26.03
C ASN A 109 3.17 -3.11 -24.99
N LYS A 110 3.82 -4.05 -24.28
CA LYS A 110 4.81 -3.72 -23.24
C LYS A 110 6.23 -4.15 -23.60
N ASP A 111 7.19 -3.48 -22.96
CA ASP A 111 8.58 -3.92 -22.81
C ASP A 111 8.56 -5.29 -22.11
N LEU A 112 9.54 -6.15 -22.43
CA LEU A 112 9.59 -7.52 -21.87
C LEU A 112 9.60 -7.50 -20.34
N GLU A 113 10.39 -6.60 -19.73
CA GLU A 113 10.52 -6.45 -18.28
C GLU A 113 10.72 -4.99 -17.89
N ASN A 114 10.19 -4.59 -16.73
CA ASN A 114 10.41 -3.27 -16.14
C ASN A 114 11.63 -3.31 -15.21
N VAL A 115 12.82 -3.01 -15.74
CA VAL A 115 14.12 -3.24 -15.04
C VAL A 115 14.34 -2.41 -13.76
N GLU A 116 13.64 -1.28 -13.57
CA GLU A 116 13.72 -0.48 -12.33
C GLU A 116 12.73 -0.92 -11.23
N ASN A 117 11.79 -1.82 -11.53
CA ASN A 117 10.84 -2.30 -10.51
C ASN A 117 11.58 -3.11 -9.43
N SER A 118 11.34 -2.76 -8.17
CA SER A 118 11.86 -3.49 -7.02
C SER A 118 10.78 -4.37 -6.38
N TYR A 119 11.16 -5.57 -5.95
CA TYR A 119 10.27 -6.58 -5.38
C TYR A 119 10.82 -7.05 -4.04
N ASN A 120 10.08 -6.81 -2.96
CA ASN A 120 10.34 -7.38 -1.64
C ASN A 120 9.39 -8.58 -1.39
N HIS A 121 9.45 -9.19 -0.21
CA HIS A 121 8.62 -10.36 0.10
C HIS A 121 7.10 -10.09 0.21
N ASN A 122 6.65 -8.83 0.28
CA ASN A 122 5.22 -8.49 0.28
C ASN A 122 4.53 -8.95 -1.01
N PHE A 123 5.26 -8.97 -2.13
CA PHE A 123 4.75 -9.49 -3.40
C PHE A 123 4.43 -10.99 -3.35
N LYS A 124 4.88 -11.74 -2.33
CA LYS A 124 4.47 -13.12 -2.02
C LYS A 124 3.33 -13.21 -0.99
N GLY A 125 2.88 -12.09 -0.46
CA GLY A 125 1.96 -12.01 0.67
C GLY A 125 2.63 -12.09 2.05
N SER A 126 3.97 -12.11 2.14
CA SER A 126 4.72 -12.15 3.41
C SER A 126 5.18 -10.75 3.86
N TYR A 127 5.14 -10.51 5.17
CA TYR A 127 5.43 -9.20 5.76
C TYR A 127 6.31 -9.31 7.01
N CYS A 128 7.00 -8.22 7.35
CA CYS A 128 7.80 -8.07 8.57
C CYS A 128 9.01 -9.02 8.68
N THR A 129 9.87 -8.82 9.69
CA THR A 129 11.01 -9.70 9.99
C THR A 129 10.60 -11.15 10.32
N CYS A 130 9.34 -11.40 10.66
CA CYS A 130 8.79 -12.73 10.93
C CYS A 130 8.33 -13.48 9.67
N GLY A 131 8.15 -12.79 8.53
CA GLY A 131 7.75 -13.40 7.25
C GLY A 131 6.31 -13.94 7.19
N ARG A 132 5.48 -13.65 8.20
CA ARG A 132 4.08 -14.10 8.29
C ARG A 132 3.26 -13.61 7.09
N PRO A 133 2.24 -14.37 6.65
CA PRO A 133 1.29 -13.90 5.66
C PRO A 133 0.38 -12.81 6.24
N TYR A 134 -0.14 -11.90 5.40
CA TYR A 134 -1.25 -11.01 5.78
C TYR A 134 -2.42 -11.16 4.79
N PRO A 135 -3.67 -11.37 5.25
CA PRO A 135 -4.03 -11.66 6.65
C PRO A 135 -3.50 -13.03 7.10
N ASP A 136 -3.10 -13.14 8.37
CA ASP A 136 -2.57 -14.39 8.93
C ASP A 136 -3.71 -15.37 9.28
N PRO A 137 -3.80 -16.57 8.66
CA PRO A 137 -4.87 -17.52 8.94
C PRO A 137 -4.78 -18.17 10.34
N ASP A 138 -3.62 -18.14 10.98
CA ASP A 138 -3.42 -18.68 12.33
C ASP A 138 -3.70 -17.64 13.43
N PHE A 139 -4.08 -16.40 13.07
CA PHE A 139 -4.24 -15.28 14.00
C PHE A 139 -5.59 -14.56 13.85
N VAL A 140 -6.38 -14.54 14.93
CA VAL A 140 -7.82 -14.16 14.88
C VAL A 140 -8.07 -12.64 14.88
N GLN A 141 -7.14 -11.85 15.42
CA GLN A 141 -7.20 -10.39 15.47
C GLN A 141 -6.04 -9.84 14.65
N GLN A 142 -6.32 -9.19 13.51
CA GLN A 142 -5.27 -8.60 12.68
C GLN A 142 -4.68 -7.38 13.39
N GLU A 143 -3.38 -7.41 13.63
CA GLU A 143 -2.61 -6.31 14.23
C GLU A 143 -2.39 -5.20 13.20
N GLU A 144 -2.37 -3.95 13.66
CA GLU A 144 -1.94 -2.81 12.84
C GLU A 144 -0.44 -2.97 12.50
N MET A 145 -0.07 -2.64 11.26
CA MET A 145 1.31 -2.74 10.79
C MET A 145 1.82 -1.38 10.31
N ILE A 146 3.09 -1.08 10.58
CA ILE A 146 3.72 0.21 10.23
C ILE A 146 4.62 0.02 9.00
N GLN A 147 4.40 0.78 7.93
CA GLN A 147 5.24 0.74 6.71
C GLN A 147 6.55 1.53 6.89
N CYS A 148 7.69 0.91 6.58
CA CYS A 148 8.97 1.60 6.49
C CYS A 148 9.12 2.38 5.17
N CYS A 149 9.33 3.70 5.24
CA CYS A 149 9.42 4.55 4.04
C CYS A 149 10.68 4.32 3.17
N LEU A 150 11.63 3.46 3.59
CA LEU A 150 12.81 3.09 2.81
C LEU A 150 12.66 1.78 2.02
N CYS A 151 12.22 0.70 2.67
CA CYS A 151 12.08 -0.63 2.04
C CYS A 151 10.64 -0.97 1.62
N GLU A 152 9.69 -0.10 1.94
CA GLU A 152 8.24 -0.26 1.75
C GLU A 152 7.68 -1.59 2.31
N ASP A 153 8.39 -2.22 3.24
CA ASP A 153 7.92 -3.39 4.00
C ASP A 153 7.14 -2.93 5.24
N TRP A 154 6.22 -3.78 5.70
CA TRP A 154 5.32 -3.53 6.82
C TRP A 154 5.76 -4.32 8.05
N PHE A 155 5.65 -3.73 9.24
CA PHE A 155 6.15 -4.32 10.48
C PHE A 155 5.09 -4.29 11.60
N HIS A 156 4.91 -5.41 12.29
CA HIS A 156 4.16 -5.49 13.55
C HIS A 156 4.89 -4.73 14.67
N GLU A 157 4.19 -4.19 15.67
CA GLU A 157 4.78 -3.32 16.70
C GLU A 157 5.86 -4.01 17.57
N GLU A 158 5.70 -5.30 17.89
CA GLU A 158 6.69 -6.07 18.67
C GLU A 158 7.99 -6.30 17.88
N HIS A 159 7.87 -6.35 16.55
CA HIS A 159 8.95 -6.74 15.65
C HIS A 159 9.82 -5.54 15.19
N LEU A 160 9.51 -4.32 15.67
CA LEU A 160 10.29 -3.10 15.40
C LEU A 160 11.68 -3.11 16.09
N GLY A 161 11.84 -3.94 17.13
CA GLY A 161 13.07 -4.02 17.94
C GLY A 161 13.18 -2.93 19.01
N LEU A 162 12.03 -2.50 19.54
CA LEU A 162 11.88 -1.65 20.72
C LEU A 162 11.86 -2.50 22.00
N GLU A 163 12.00 -1.88 23.17
CA GLU A 163 11.85 -2.53 24.49
C GLU A 163 10.38 -2.57 24.94
N SER A 164 9.54 -1.66 24.40
CA SER A 164 8.08 -1.63 24.60
C SER A 164 7.39 -0.91 23.43
N SER A 165 6.15 -1.28 23.10
CA SER A 165 5.30 -0.50 22.17
C SER A 165 5.02 0.93 22.68
N ALA A 166 5.20 1.20 23.98
CA ALA A 166 5.16 2.55 24.54
C ALA A 166 6.34 3.47 24.08
N GLU A 167 7.36 2.94 23.39
CA GLU A 167 8.35 3.76 22.66
C GLU A 167 7.81 4.31 21.33
N ILE A 168 6.66 3.82 20.83
CA ILE A 168 6.04 4.29 19.59
C ILE A 168 5.32 5.62 19.87
N PRO A 169 5.66 6.73 19.17
CA PRO A 169 5.07 8.04 19.46
C PRO A 169 3.58 8.11 19.05
N LYS A 170 2.70 8.02 20.05
CA LYS A 170 1.24 8.21 19.96
C LYS A 170 0.78 9.35 20.89
N ASP A 171 -0.39 9.95 20.64
CA ASP A 171 -1.00 10.96 21.51
C ASP A 171 -1.87 10.37 22.64
N ASP A 172 -2.81 11.14 23.22
CA ASP A 172 -3.68 10.69 24.31
C ASP A 172 -4.90 9.89 23.82
N GLU A 173 -5.27 10.10 22.55
CA GLU A 173 -6.30 9.38 21.82
C GLU A 173 -5.77 8.04 21.28
N GLY A 174 -4.46 7.98 20.98
CA GLY A 174 -3.75 6.79 20.51
C GLY A 174 -3.21 6.93 19.08
N GLU A 175 -3.39 8.10 18.45
CA GLU A 175 -3.03 8.35 17.07
C GLU A 175 -1.52 8.60 16.90
N PRO A 176 -0.90 8.19 15.76
CA PRO A 176 0.52 8.34 15.53
C PRO A 176 0.92 9.82 15.32
N ILE A 177 1.80 10.34 16.20
CA ILE A 177 2.29 11.73 16.11
C ILE A 177 3.55 11.89 15.22
N TYR A 178 3.85 10.90 14.38
CA TYR A 178 4.92 10.90 13.38
C TYR A 178 4.37 10.99 11.95
N GLU A 179 5.22 11.41 11.00
CA GLU A 179 4.88 11.50 9.56
C GLU A 179 5.40 10.28 8.79
N GLU A 180 6.58 9.76 9.14
CA GLU A 180 7.17 8.57 8.50
C GLU A 180 7.96 7.73 9.51
N PHE A 181 8.04 6.42 9.24
CA PHE A 181 8.78 5.44 10.01
C PHE A 181 9.94 4.85 9.18
N ILE A 182 11.10 4.64 9.83
CA ILE A 182 12.24 3.91 9.28
C ILE A 182 12.58 2.74 10.20
N CYS A 183 12.48 1.51 9.67
CA CYS A 183 12.76 0.29 10.44
C CYS A 183 14.24 0.16 10.81
N LYS A 184 14.52 -0.65 11.82
CA LYS A 184 15.86 -0.89 12.39
C LYS A 184 16.96 -1.17 11.35
N ALA A 185 16.70 -2.00 10.35
CA ALA A 185 17.68 -2.31 9.30
C ALA A 185 17.92 -1.13 8.34
N CYS A 186 16.88 -0.33 8.06
CA CYS A 186 17.00 0.86 7.22
C CYS A 186 17.64 2.05 7.95
N SER A 187 17.55 2.10 9.29
CA SER A 187 18.13 3.18 10.09
C SER A 187 19.66 3.13 10.17
N GLU A 188 20.28 1.96 9.90
CA GLU A 188 21.73 1.81 9.69
C GLU A 188 22.18 2.47 8.35
N VAL A 189 21.35 2.39 7.30
CA VAL A 189 21.59 3.11 6.04
C VAL A 189 21.38 4.62 6.24
N CYS A 190 20.33 4.98 6.99
CA CYS A 190 19.96 6.34 7.35
C CYS A 190 20.63 6.89 8.62
N PHE A 191 21.77 6.34 9.05
CA PHE A 191 22.41 6.71 10.34
C PHE A 191 22.64 8.23 10.50
N PHE A 192 22.84 8.94 9.38
CA PHE A 192 23.01 10.38 9.31
C PHE A 192 21.81 11.19 9.83
N ILE A 193 20.62 10.59 9.98
CA ILE A 193 19.45 11.25 10.58
C ILE A 193 19.72 11.62 12.05
N LYS A 194 20.52 10.81 12.78
CA LYS A 194 21.01 11.11 14.14
C LYS A 194 21.92 12.35 14.22
N LEU A 195 22.26 12.99 13.09
CA LEU A 195 23.06 14.22 13.02
C LEU A 195 22.22 15.48 12.87
N TYR A 196 20.89 15.36 12.71
CA TYR A 196 19.96 16.49 12.77
C TYR A 196 19.45 16.70 14.21
N PRO A 197 19.02 17.92 14.56
CA PRO A 197 18.41 18.23 15.87
C PRO A 197 17.20 17.35 16.21
N GLU A 198 16.98 17.11 17.51
CA GLU A 198 15.98 16.16 18.02
C GLU A 198 14.53 16.54 17.70
N GLU A 199 14.23 17.80 17.35
CA GLU A 199 12.90 18.25 16.90
C GLU A 199 12.46 17.62 15.56
N ARG A 200 13.35 16.85 14.90
CA ARG A 200 13.05 16.02 13.71
C ARG A 200 12.52 14.62 14.04
N TRP A 201 12.47 14.27 15.32
CA TRP A 201 11.92 13.03 15.83
C TRP A 201 10.53 13.29 16.41
N ALA A 202 9.63 12.33 16.30
CA ALA A 202 8.37 12.39 17.01
C ALA A 202 8.61 12.05 18.49
N ALA A 203 8.44 13.05 19.37
CA ALA A 203 8.71 12.90 20.79
C ALA A 203 7.51 12.25 21.51
N GLY A 204 7.54 10.92 21.64
CA GLY A 204 6.62 10.19 22.51
C GLY A 204 6.78 10.60 23.98
N LYS A 205 5.71 10.49 24.77
CA LYS A 205 5.74 10.79 26.21
C LYS A 205 6.62 9.76 26.93
N GLN A 206 7.83 10.14 27.32
CA GLN A 206 8.63 9.28 28.19
C GLN A 206 7.91 9.10 29.54
N ALA A 207 7.71 7.85 29.95
CA ALA A 207 7.14 7.51 31.25
C ALA A 207 8.12 7.96 32.34
N ASP A 208 7.75 9.03 33.06
CA ASP A 208 8.65 9.75 33.96
C ASP A 208 9.16 8.85 35.10
N ALA A 209 10.44 8.48 35.01
CA ALA A 209 11.07 7.48 35.86
C ALA A 209 11.18 8.02 37.30
N THR A 210 10.19 7.69 38.14
CA THR A 210 9.95 8.32 39.44
C THR A 210 11.16 8.21 40.38
N VAL A 211 11.95 9.28 40.45
CA VAL A 211 13.17 9.34 41.28
C VAL A 211 12.81 9.35 42.76
N GLN A 212 12.87 8.19 43.42
CA GLN A 212 12.69 8.11 44.87
C GLN A 212 13.89 8.70 45.64
N VAL A 213 13.82 10.00 45.93
CA VAL A 213 14.76 10.70 46.82
C VAL A 213 14.51 10.32 48.28
N ASN A 214 14.92 9.11 48.66
CA ASN A 214 14.92 8.68 50.06
C ASN A 214 16.11 9.30 50.82
N LYS A 215 15.81 10.05 51.88
CA LYS A 215 16.82 10.74 52.71
C LYS A 215 17.47 9.77 53.69
N ASP A 216 18.77 9.61 53.56
CA ASP A 216 19.60 8.84 54.49
C ASP A 216 19.69 9.52 55.87
N LYS A 217 19.44 8.78 56.96
CA LYS A 217 19.86 9.19 58.32
C LYS A 217 19.83 8.07 59.38
N GLY A 218 20.90 7.29 59.46
CA GLY A 218 21.61 7.17 60.75
C GLY A 218 21.78 5.80 61.43
N VAL A 219 23.04 5.36 61.45
CA VAL A 219 23.75 4.63 62.53
C VAL A 219 23.55 3.09 62.61
N LEU A 220 24.63 2.43 63.06
CA LEU A 220 24.83 0.97 63.23
C LEU A 220 24.13 0.46 64.53
N GLU A 221 24.00 -0.84 64.87
CA GLU A 221 25.02 -1.90 64.99
C GLU A 221 24.46 -3.35 64.94
N GLU A 222 25.36 -4.27 64.54
CA GLU A 222 25.53 -5.72 64.83
C GLU A 222 24.37 -6.76 64.91
N MET A 223 24.75 -8.03 64.62
CA MET A 223 23.93 -9.25 64.69
C MET A 223 23.79 -9.78 66.13
N PRO A 224 22.79 -10.63 66.43
CA PRO A 224 23.14 -12.05 66.65
C PRO A 224 22.10 -13.09 66.15
N THR A 225 22.46 -14.36 66.36
CA THR A 225 21.84 -15.61 65.89
C THR A 225 20.69 -16.18 66.75
N CYS A 226 19.74 -16.90 66.13
CA CYS A 226 19.33 -18.28 66.47
C CYS A 226 18.43 -18.83 65.33
N GLU A 227 18.07 -20.11 65.18
CA GLU A 227 18.38 -21.35 65.93
C GLU A 227 18.34 -22.58 64.97
N SER A 228 18.53 -23.82 65.45
CA SER A 228 18.44 -25.03 64.61
C SER A 228 18.14 -26.29 65.42
N GLU A 229 17.34 -27.21 64.86
CA GLU A 229 17.15 -28.57 65.41
C GLU A 229 17.48 -29.69 64.40
N LYS A 230 17.87 -30.84 64.95
CA LYS A 230 18.39 -32.07 64.29
C LYS A 230 17.99 -33.28 65.17
N PRO A 231 17.90 -34.53 64.66
CA PRO A 231 19.06 -35.32 64.18
C PRO A 231 18.68 -36.23 62.96
N MET A 232 19.34 -37.32 62.55
CA MET A 232 20.52 -38.06 63.07
C MET A 232 21.44 -38.64 61.97
N GLY A 233 21.15 -39.84 61.46
CA GLY A 233 21.96 -40.67 60.55
C GLY A 233 21.17 -41.90 60.06
N ASP A 234 21.74 -42.90 59.39
CA ASP A 234 23.18 -43.20 59.21
C ASP A 234 23.44 -44.16 58.00
N SER A 235 24.71 -44.45 57.73
CA SER A 235 25.29 -45.51 56.88
C SER A 235 25.66 -45.16 55.42
N SER A 236 26.62 -45.93 54.89
CA SER A 236 27.31 -45.76 53.59
C SER A 236 27.52 -47.10 52.90
N TYR A 237 28.09 -47.13 51.67
CA TYR A 237 29.24 -48.01 51.38
C TYR A 237 29.96 -47.67 50.04
N ASN A 238 31.26 -47.97 50.05
CA ASN A 238 32.37 -47.68 49.12
C ASN A 238 32.22 -47.90 47.59
N SER A 239 33.11 -47.22 46.85
CA SER A 239 33.47 -47.42 45.43
C SER A 239 34.40 -48.63 45.19
N PRO A 240 34.74 -48.91 43.92
CA PRO A 240 36.17 -48.90 43.55
C PRO A 240 36.50 -48.07 42.29
N LYS A 241 37.79 -47.98 41.93
CA LYS A 241 38.37 -47.32 40.74
C LYS A 241 39.50 -48.18 40.12
N ASN A 242 40.10 -47.67 39.03
CA ASN A 242 41.41 -48.00 38.43
C ASN A 242 41.39 -49.23 37.47
N ASP A 243 42.19 -49.27 36.38
CA ASP A 243 43.27 -48.36 35.93
C ASP A 243 43.59 -48.42 34.42
N VAL A 244 44.47 -47.51 33.93
CA VAL A 244 45.39 -47.68 32.75
C VAL A 244 44.77 -47.75 31.31
N SER A 245 45.31 -47.14 30.24
CA SER A 245 46.30 -46.04 30.02
C SER A 245 46.43 -45.63 28.53
N GLN A 246 47.01 -44.44 28.23
CA GLN A 246 47.66 -44.03 26.95
C GLN A 246 46.78 -43.85 25.67
N ALA A 247 47.13 -43.02 24.65
CA ALA A 247 48.00 -41.84 24.57
C ALA A 247 47.84 -41.04 23.24
N THR A 248 47.98 -39.69 23.32
CA THR A 248 48.63 -38.74 22.36
C THR A 248 48.26 -38.61 20.86
N VAL A 249 47.91 -37.36 20.45
CA VAL A 249 48.44 -36.51 19.32
C VAL A 249 48.46 -37.03 17.86
N ASP A 250 48.42 -36.21 16.79
CA ASP A 250 48.04 -34.80 16.52
C ASP A 250 47.90 -34.62 14.98
N SER A 251 47.27 -33.52 14.52
CA SER A 251 47.41 -32.92 13.17
C SER A 251 46.93 -33.76 11.95
N GLU A 252 46.69 -33.25 10.74
CA GLU A 252 46.69 -31.86 10.21
C GLU A 252 45.60 -31.68 9.12
N SER A 253 45.54 -30.52 8.46
CA SER A 253 44.53 -30.14 7.46
C SER A 253 44.92 -30.48 6.00
N ILE A 254 43.96 -30.46 5.06
CA ILE A 254 44.02 -29.72 3.75
C ILE A 254 42.73 -29.93 2.90
N SER A 255 42.60 -29.11 1.85
CA SER A 255 41.43 -28.74 1.05
C SER A 255 40.96 -29.70 -0.06
N ASP A 256 39.75 -29.40 -0.54
CA ASP A 256 39.38 -29.11 -1.95
C ASP A 256 38.33 -30.02 -2.62
N GLY A 257 37.44 -29.38 -3.38
CA GLY A 257 36.11 -29.91 -3.71
C GLY A 257 35.98 -30.83 -4.93
N THR A 258 34.73 -31.22 -5.22
CA THR A 258 34.13 -31.19 -6.59
C THR A 258 32.60 -31.44 -6.55
N ARG A 259 31.93 -30.78 -7.50
CA ARG A 259 30.51 -30.74 -7.90
C ARG A 259 29.84 -32.11 -8.17
N LEU A 260 28.49 -32.08 -8.24
CA LEU A 260 27.49 -33.08 -8.68
C LEU A 260 26.68 -33.70 -7.51
N SER A 261 25.41 -34.10 -7.63
CA SER A 261 24.23 -33.67 -8.43
C SER A 261 23.07 -34.64 -8.07
N GLU A 262 21.81 -34.22 -8.25
CA GLU A 262 20.61 -35.06 -7.95
C GLU A 262 20.41 -35.33 -6.44
N GLY A 263 19.19 -35.54 -5.93
CA GLY A 263 17.88 -35.44 -6.60
C GLY A 263 16.80 -36.30 -5.93
N GLU A 264 16.39 -35.98 -4.70
CA GLU A 264 15.35 -36.75 -3.99
C GLU A 264 13.95 -36.13 -4.10
N ASN A 265 13.01 -36.95 -4.57
CA ASN A 265 11.62 -36.60 -4.84
C ASN A 265 10.71 -37.25 -3.79
N CYS A 266 10.05 -36.45 -2.96
CA CYS A 266 9.08 -36.93 -1.97
C CYS A 266 7.62 -36.77 -2.44
N ASN A 267 7.21 -37.59 -3.41
CA ASN A 267 5.79 -37.79 -3.73
C ASN A 267 5.00 -38.18 -2.47
N SER A 268 3.91 -37.47 -2.17
CA SER A 268 2.87 -37.92 -1.24
C SER A 268 1.51 -37.40 -1.70
N SER A 269 0.81 -38.24 -2.45
CA SER A 269 -0.50 -37.96 -3.05
C SER A 269 -1.64 -38.45 -2.15
N ILE A 270 -2.49 -37.55 -1.68
CA ILE A 270 -3.87 -37.74 -1.15
C ILE A 270 -4.35 -36.37 -0.62
N THR A 271 -5.59 -35.90 -0.76
CA THR A 271 -6.67 -36.16 -1.75
C THR A 271 -7.52 -34.89 -1.80
N LEU A 272 -8.16 -34.63 -2.95
CA LEU A 272 -9.14 -33.56 -3.15
C LEU A 272 -10.13 -33.40 -1.97
N ASN A 273 -10.24 -32.18 -1.44
CA ASN A 273 -11.43 -31.71 -0.75
C ASN A 273 -11.77 -30.29 -1.24
N GLN A 274 -13.07 -30.00 -1.31
CA GLN A 274 -13.63 -28.73 -1.77
C GLN A 274 -14.06 -27.87 -0.56
N TYR A 275 -14.88 -26.84 -0.81
CA TYR A 275 -15.37 -25.81 0.12
C TYR A 275 -14.38 -24.68 0.41
N THR A 276 -14.75 -23.39 0.42
CA THR A 276 -15.68 -22.55 -0.39
C THR A 276 -15.60 -21.13 0.19
N LYS A 277 -15.93 -20.09 -0.59
CA LYS A 277 -16.12 -18.74 -0.03
C LYS A 277 -17.26 -18.71 0.99
N SER A 278 -17.05 -18.07 2.14
CA SER A 278 -18.08 -17.80 3.15
C SER A 278 -18.29 -16.29 3.31
N THR A 279 -18.89 -15.65 2.30
CA THR A 279 -19.58 -14.36 2.50
C THR A 279 -20.94 -14.65 3.11
N ASN A 280 -21.16 -14.26 4.37
CA ASN A 280 -22.41 -14.56 5.06
C ASN A 280 -23.53 -13.63 4.55
N SER A 281 -24.55 -14.20 3.91
CA SER A 281 -25.78 -13.49 3.55
C SER A 281 -26.92 -14.51 3.56
N GLN A 282 -27.88 -14.32 4.48
CA GLN A 282 -28.95 -15.28 4.70
C GLN A 282 -30.10 -15.06 3.70
N VAL A 283 -30.43 -16.10 2.93
CA VAL A 283 -31.70 -16.16 2.18
C VAL A 283 -32.33 -17.53 2.41
N ASN A 284 -33.43 -17.55 3.16
CA ASN A 284 -34.22 -18.76 3.38
C ASN A 284 -34.88 -19.23 2.07
N LYS A 285 -34.85 -20.54 1.84
CA LYS A 285 -35.53 -21.20 0.71
C LYS A 285 -36.90 -21.69 1.13
N ASP A 286 -37.89 -21.49 0.27
CA ASP A 286 -39.04 -22.40 0.19
C ASP A 286 -39.33 -22.81 -1.27
N LYS A 287 -40.17 -23.83 -1.49
CA LYS A 287 -40.25 -24.60 -2.75
C LYS A 287 -41.59 -24.46 -3.49
N GLY A 288 -41.56 -24.42 -4.83
CA GLY A 288 -42.79 -24.48 -5.65
C GLY A 288 -42.63 -24.63 -7.17
N VAL A 289 -42.55 -25.89 -7.64
CA VAL A 289 -43.02 -26.48 -8.94
C VAL A 289 -43.54 -25.48 -10.02
N MET A 290 -42.85 -25.24 -11.16
CA MET A 290 -42.72 -26.02 -12.42
C MET A 290 -43.91 -26.05 -13.41
N GLU A 291 -43.74 -25.46 -14.61
CA GLU A 291 -44.16 -25.88 -15.98
C GLU A 291 -43.70 -24.79 -17.01
N GLY A 292 -43.39 -25.02 -18.30
CA GLY A 292 -43.34 -26.30 -19.03
C GLY A 292 -43.07 -26.28 -20.57
N VAL A 293 -41.99 -25.66 -21.12
CA VAL A 293 -41.39 -25.97 -22.48
C VAL A 293 -42.31 -25.56 -23.69
N PRO A 294 -42.01 -25.60 -25.03
CA PRO A 294 -40.82 -25.88 -25.89
C PRO A 294 -40.33 -24.67 -26.79
N THR A 295 -39.52 -24.75 -27.89
CA THR A 295 -38.20 -25.35 -28.27
C THR A 295 -37.75 -24.86 -29.68
N THR A 296 -36.43 -24.92 -30.01
CA THR A 296 -35.76 -24.93 -31.37
C THR A 296 -35.95 -23.71 -32.32
N CYS A 297 -35.17 -23.44 -33.39
CA CYS A 297 -34.11 -24.17 -34.16
C CYS A 297 -33.04 -23.26 -34.84
N GLU A 298 -31.87 -23.88 -35.13
CA GLU A 298 -30.94 -23.75 -36.28
C GLU A 298 -30.58 -22.43 -37.02
N SER A 299 -29.28 -22.08 -36.92
CA SER A 299 -28.29 -21.95 -38.02
C SER A 299 -28.63 -21.27 -39.38
N ALA A 300 -27.92 -20.17 -39.68
CA ALA A 300 -27.64 -19.72 -41.06
C ALA A 300 -26.25 -19.08 -41.21
N LYS A 301 -25.63 -19.24 -42.40
CA LYS A 301 -24.39 -18.55 -42.82
C LYS A 301 -24.71 -17.26 -43.59
N PRO A 302 -23.73 -16.38 -43.80
CA PRO A 302 -23.53 -15.76 -45.12
C PRO A 302 -22.20 -16.16 -45.77
N MET A 303 -22.08 -15.88 -47.07
CA MET A 303 -20.87 -16.07 -47.90
C MET A 303 -20.07 -14.77 -48.03
N GLY A 304 -18.84 -14.83 -48.56
CA GLY A 304 -17.93 -13.69 -48.70
C GLY A 304 -17.74 -13.16 -50.13
N ASP A 305 -16.67 -12.37 -50.27
CA ASP A 305 -16.00 -11.87 -51.49
C ASP A 305 -16.72 -10.85 -52.40
N THR A 306 -16.37 -9.57 -52.24
CA THR A 306 -15.48 -8.80 -53.15
C THR A 306 -15.23 -7.40 -52.57
N SER A 307 -13.99 -6.98 -52.24
CA SER A 307 -12.92 -6.49 -53.13
C SER A 307 -13.27 -5.21 -53.91
N TYR A 308 -12.57 -4.10 -53.66
CA TYR A 308 -11.58 -3.53 -54.61
C TYR A 308 -10.80 -2.29 -54.09
N ASN A 309 -9.47 -2.40 -54.15
CA ASN A 309 -8.38 -1.41 -54.31
C ASN A 309 -8.46 0.08 -53.89
N SER A 310 -7.31 0.55 -53.37
CA SER A 310 -6.87 1.96 -53.27
C SER A 310 -6.62 2.62 -54.64
N PRO A 311 -6.37 3.95 -54.64
CA PRO A 311 -5.11 4.43 -55.22
C PRO A 311 -4.30 5.35 -54.27
N LYS A 312 -3.19 5.90 -54.79
CA LYS A 312 -2.12 6.66 -54.09
C LYS A 312 -1.71 7.86 -54.96
N ILE A 313 -1.22 8.95 -54.33
CA ILE A 313 -0.23 9.92 -54.89
C ILE A 313 -0.85 10.83 -56.02
N ASP A 314 -0.57 12.14 -56.18
CA ASP A 314 0.71 12.87 -56.26
C ASP A 314 0.59 14.41 -55.97
N ASP A 315 1.68 15.16 -56.23
CA ASP A 315 1.98 16.58 -55.84
C ASP A 315 1.26 17.78 -56.55
N ALA A 316 1.43 18.98 -55.91
CA ALA A 316 1.81 20.29 -56.50
C ALA A 316 0.84 21.53 -56.49
N GLN A 317 1.33 22.65 -55.89
CA GLN A 317 1.09 24.09 -56.18
C GLN A 317 -0.35 24.67 -56.03
N ALA A 318 -0.61 25.93 -55.62
CA ALA A 318 0.09 27.03 -54.89
C ALA A 318 -1.02 28.09 -54.52
N ALA A 319 -0.85 29.32 -53.99
CA ALA A 319 0.24 30.24 -53.60
C ALA A 319 -0.32 31.32 -52.61
N VAL A 320 0.49 32.35 -52.24
CA VAL A 320 0.13 33.68 -51.63
C VAL A 320 -0.59 33.72 -50.25
N ASP A 321 -0.32 34.61 -49.29
CA ASP A 321 0.63 35.74 -49.13
C ASP A 321 1.11 35.87 -47.66
N SER A 322 2.36 36.28 -47.42
CA SER A 322 2.81 37.11 -46.27
C SER A 322 4.27 37.57 -46.45
N GLU A 323 4.67 38.68 -45.81
CA GLU A 323 5.88 39.43 -46.17
C GLU A 323 7.17 39.04 -45.38
N SER A 324 8.31 39.43 -45.96
CA SER A 324 9.70 39.37 -45.42
C SER A 324 9.90 40.23 -44.14
N ILE A 325 10.98 40.14 -43.34
CA ILE A 325 12.44 40.32 -43.60
C ILE A 325 13.21 39.60 -42.45
N SER A 326 14.19 38.71 -42.71
CA SER A 326 15.67 38.92 -42.79
C SER A 326 16.33 39.57 -41.54
N ASP A 327 17.53 39.22 -41.07
CA ASP A 327 18.60 38.27 -41.44
C ASP A 327 19.12 37.61 -40.13
N GLY A 328 19.81 36.46 -40.05
CA GLY A 328 21.05 36.02 -40.74
C GLY A 328 22.26 36.14 -39.77
N THR A 329 23.30 35.29 -39.76
CA THR A 329 23.71 34.24 -40.70
C THR A 329 24.70 33.22 -40.07
N ARG A 330 24.37 31.91 -40.20
CA ARG A 330 25.22 30.69 -40.37
C ARG A 330 26.57 30.46 -39.63
N LEU A 331 26.65 29.24 -39.02
CA LEU A 331 27.70 28.20 -39.18
C LEU A 331 29.14 28.47 -38.61
N SER A 332 30.01 27.47 -38.34
CA SER A 332 29.96 25.99 -38.49
C SER A 332 30.92 25.27 -37.51
N GLU A 333 30.65 23.99 -37.23
CA GLU A 333 31.56 22.82 -37.06
C GLU A 333 32.98 22.98 -36.46
N GLY A 334 33.37 22.08 -35.53
CA GLY A 334 34.80 21.68 -35.42
C GLY A 334 35.36 21.23 -34.05
N GLU A 335 35.48 19.90 -33.87
CA GLU A 335 36.57 19.21 -33.14
C GLU A 335 36.79 19.45 -31.62
N ASN A 336 37.91 18.94 -31.06
CA ASN A 336 37.98 18.32 -29.72
C ASN A 336 39.35 18.48 -29.02
N CYS A 337 39.37 18.18 -27.72
CA CYS A 337 40.48 17.77 -26.83
C CYS A 337 41.27 18.79 -25.95
N ASN A 338 41.15 18.58 -24.63
CA ASN A 338 42.13 18.64 -23.54
C ASN A 338 43.36 19.59 -23.61
N SER A 339 43.45 20.55 -22.66
CA SER A 339 44.35 20.47 -21.47
C SER A 339 44.66 21.81 -20.76
N SER A 340 44.92 21.73 -19.45
CA SER A 340 45.77 22.63 -18.63
C SER A 340 45.39 24.11 -18.41
N MET A 341 44.86 24.38 -17.21
CA MET A 341 45.31 25.41 -16.24
C MET A 341 45.95 26.72 -16.76
N THR A 342 45.32 27.87 -16.44
CA THR A 342 45.87 28.89 -15.52
C THR A 342 44.74 29.84 -15.04
N LEU A 343 44.87 30.35 -13.81
CA LEU A 343 43.91 31.20 -13.10
C LEU A 343 43.96 32.69 -13.54
N ASN A 344 42.81 33.37 -13.71
CA ASN A 344 42.52 34.67 -13.06
C ASN A 344 41.12 35.29 -13.37
N GLN A 345 40.32 35.38 -12.30
CA GLN A 345 39.31 36.41 -11.96
C GLN A 345 38.50 37.14 -13.06
N CYS A 346 37.22 36.78 -13.15
CA CYS A 346 36.13 37.77 -13.03
C CYS A 346 35.24 37.38 -11.83
N THR A 347 34.49 38.33 -11.26
CA THR A 347 33.86 38.15 -9.92
C THR A 347 32.37 38.47 -9.91
N LYS A 348 31.65 37.81 -8.96
CA LYS A 348 30.26 38.06 -8.52
C LYS A 348 29.12 37.53 -9.42
N ASN A 349 28.75 36.26 -9.23
CA ASN A 349 27.46 35.87 -8.60
C ASN A 349 27.19 34.35 -8.63
N THR A 350 27.98 33.56 -7.90
CA THR A 350 27.69 32.14 -7.62
C THR A 350 28.34 31.75 -6.29
N ASP A 351 27.58 31.76 -5.19
CA ASP A 351 28.09 31.41 -3.85
C ASP A 351 26.99 30.74 -3.00
N LEU A 352 26.44 29.64 -3.53
CA LEU A 352 25.18 29.05 -3.06
C LEU A 352 25.20 27.51 -2.94
N GLN A 353 26.39 26.91 -2.74
CA GLN A 353 26.55 25.50 -2.33
C GLN A 353 27.99 25.20 -1.88
N VAL A 354 28.29 25.37 -0.57
CA VAL A 354 29.56 24.89 0.03
C VAL A 354 29.36 24.34 1.44
N HIS A 355 28.57 25.00 2.29
CA HIS A 355 28.42 24.59 3.69
C HIS A 355 27.49 23.38 3.86
N CYS A 356 27.99 22.29 4.43
CA CYS A 356 27.18 21.14 4.83
C CYS A 356 26.43 21.46 6.14
N LEU A 357 25.12 21.24 6.20
CA LEU A 357 24.32 21.46 7.43
C LEU A 357 24.76 20.54 8.58
N LEU A 358 25.27 19.35 8.26
CA LEU A 358 25.70 18.34 9.23
C LEU A 358 27.14 18.52 9.73
N GLY A 359 27.90 19.47 9.18
CA GLY A 359 29.31 19.73 9.54
C GLY A 359 30.32 18.60 9.22
N VAL A 360 29.85 17.42 8.82
CA VAL A 360 30.66 16.21 8.58
C VAL A 360 30.56 15.69 7.15
N ASN A 361 31.47 14.79 6.76
CA ASN A 361 31.39 14.01 5.53
C ASN A 361 30.73 12.64 5.81
N LEU A 362 29.54 12.40 5.28
CA LEU A 362 28.78 11.17 5.49
C LEU A 362 29.47 9.91 4.95
N ALA A 363 30.27 10.03 3.89
CA ALA A 363 31.02 8.89 3.33
C ALA A 363 32.22 8.46 4.22
N ALA A 364 32.63 9.31 5.18
CA ALA A 364 33.71 9.03 6.12
C ALA A 364 33.22 8.84 7.57
N ALA A 365 31.92 9.02 7.83
CA ALA A 365 31.33 8.80 9.15
C ALA A 365 31.07 7.30 9.37
N THR A 366 31.41 6.81 10.57
CA THR A 366 31.11 5.43 10.98
C THR A 366 29.63 5.30 11.32
N PRO A 367 28.88 4.36 10.70
CA PRO A 367 27.53 4.04 11.14
C PRO A 367 27.52 3.54 12.59
N ASP A 368 26.39 3.76 13.27
CA ASP A 368 26.11 3.11 14.54
C ASP A 368 25.82 1.61 14.29
N ILE A 369 26.54 0.72 14.98
CA ILE A 369 26.41 -0.74 14.84
C ILE A 369 25.10 -1.24 15.49
N HIS A 370 24.41 -0.39 16.26
CA HIS A 370 23.14 -0.69 16.90
C HIS A 370 22.04 0.27 16.41
N GLY A 371 21.50 -0.04 15.23
CA GLY A 371 20.28 0.60 14.74
C GLY A 371 19.13 0.50 15.75
N LYS A 372 18.49 1.64 16.03
CA LYS A 372 17.10 1.72 16.55
C LYS A 372 16.20 2.21 15.41
N PRO A 373 14.92 1.85 15.35
CA PRO A 373 13.99 2.46 14.40
C PRO A 373 13.90 3.98 14.61
N PHE A 374 13.49 4.72 13.57
CA PHE A 374 13.22 6.15 13.65
C PHE A 374 11.74 6.44 13.39
N PHE A 375 11.15 7.32 14.22
CA PHE A 375 9.83 7.90 14.04
C PHE A 375 10.01 9.40 13.80
N LEU A 376 9.67 9.87 12.61
CA LEU A 376 10.13 11.16 12.10
C LEU A 376 8.99 12.19 12.10
N SER A 377 9.27 13.40 12.57
CA SER A 377 8.25 14.45 12.68
C SER A 377 7.92 15.09 11.33
N LYS A 378 6.79 15.82 11.27
CA LYS A 378 6.29 16.41 10.01
C LYS A 378 7.33 17.32 9.34
N HIS A 379 7.49 17.13 8.04
CA HIS A 379 8.44 17.83 7.16
C HIS A 379 9.92 17.55 7.46
N TRP A 380 10.27 16.39 8.04
CA TRP A 380 11.67 16.01 8.26
C TRP A 380 12.50 15.98 6.96
N ARG A 381 11.91 15.54 5.83
CA ARG A 381 12.53 15.51 4.49
C ARG A 381 13.04 16.88 4.01
N ASP A 382 12.44 17.98 4.48
CA ASP A 382 12.85 19.35 4.11
C ASP A 382 14.09 19.83 4.87
N ALA A 383 14.43 19.21 6.00
CA ALA A 383 15.67 19.50 6.73
C ALA A 383 16.91 18.88 6.07
N LEU A 384 16.74 17.93 5.14
CA LEU A 384 17.83 17.15 4.56
C LEU A 384 18.80 18.01 3.74
N CYS A 385 20.10 17.77 3.93
CA CYS A 385 21.15 18.63 3.42
C CYS A 385 21.39 18.39 1.93
N ARG A 386 21.19 19.42 1.11
CA ARG A 386 21.34 19.35 -0.35
C ARG A 386 22.72 19.87 -0.82
N CYS A 387 23.78 19.64 -0.04
CA CYS A 387 25.16 19.89 -0.47
C CYS A 387 25.72 18.71 -1.27
N ASN A 388 26.72 18.94 -2.12
CA ASN A 388 27.22 17.91 -3.05
C ASN A 388 27.64 16.60 -2.36
N ASN A 389 28.33 16.68 -1.22
CA ASN A 389 28.76 15.49 -0.46
C ASN A 389 27.58 14.66 0.07
N CYS A 390 26.49 15.33 0.49
CA CYS A 390 25.27 14.65 0.92
C CYS A 390 24.50 14.08 -0.28
N LEU A 391 24.39 14.83 -1.38
CA LEU A 391 23.78 14.35 -2.62
C LEU A 391 24.50 13.11 -3.17
N GLU A 392 25.83 13.11 -3.20
CA GLU A 392 26.64 11.98 -3.63
C GLU A 392 26.42 10.77 -2.71
N PHE A 393 26.44 10.95 -1.39
CA PHE A 393 26.13 9.90 -0.42
C PHE A 393 24.72 9.32 -0.61
N TYR A 394 23.68 10.16 -0.78
CA TYR A 394 22.31 9.70 -0.97
C TYR A 394 22.14 8.92 -2.29
N ASN A 395 22.83 9.32 -3.36
CA ASN A 395 22.87 8.57 -4.61
C ASN A 395 23.63 7.24 -4.45
N GLN A 396 24.80 7.25 -3.80
CA GLN A 396 25.58 6.04 -3.52
C GLN A 396 24.81 5.01 -2.68
N LYS A 397 23.97 5.48 -1.75
CA LYS A 397 23.09 4.65 -0.91
C LYS A 397 21.72 4.36 -1.53
N GLN A 398 21.44 4.86 -2.74
CA GLN A 398 20.15 4.74 -3.45
C GLN A 398 18.93 5.32 -2.69
N ILE A 399 19.17 6.28 -1.79
CA ILE A 399 18.16 6.98 -0.97
C ILE A 399 17.95 8.44 -1.37
N ALA A 400 18.43 8.86 -2.56
CA ALA A 400 18.26 10.22 -3.07
C ALA A 400 16.78 10.65 -3.18
N PHE A 401 15.85 9.69 -3.24
CA PHE A 401 14.41 9.92 -3.22
C PHE A 401 13.88 10.57 -1.94
N LEU A 402 14.58 10.48 -0.81
CA LEU A 402 14.18 11.17 0.43
C LEU A 402 14.20 12.70 0.29
N LEU A 403 14.86 13.22 -0.75
CA LEU A 403 14.85 14.63 -1.11
C LEU A 403 13.67 15.02 -2.01
N ASP A 404 12.89 14.04 -2.49
CA ASP A 404 11.70 14.22 -3.30
C ASP A 404 10.46 14.35 -2.40
N LYS A 405 9.60 15.32 -2.73
CA LYS A 405 8.33 15.58 -2.02
C LYS A 405 7.21 14.72 -2.59
N GLU A 406 7.23 14.46 -3.90
CA GLU A 406 6.22 13.69 -4.64
C GLU A 406 6.24 12.18 -4.28
N ASP A 407 7.26 11.76 -3.53
CA ASP A 407 7.42 10.41 -2.97
C ASP A 407 6.84 10.23 -1.56
N SER A 408 6.51 11.31 -0.84
CA SER A 408 5.94 11.18 0.51
C SER A 408 4.52 10.59 0.49
N ILE A 409 4.12 9.84 1.52
CA ILE A 409 2.74 9.32 1.63
C ILE A 409 1.76 10.50 1.71
N ALA A 410 2.11 11.53 2.49
CA ALA A 410 1.31 12.75 2.62
C ALA A 410 1.04 13.47 1.30
N GLU A 411 1.99 13.52 0.35
CA GLU A 411 1.75 14.12 -0.97
C GLU A 411 0.92 13.19 -1.87
N TYR A 412 1.10 11.87 -1.79
CA TYR A 412 0.25 10.88 -2.48
C TYR A 412 -1.23 10.98 -2.04
N GLU A 413 -1.49 11.03 -0.73
CA GLU A 413 -2.83 11.25 -0.18
C GLU A 413 -3.39 12.63 -0.54
N LYS A 414 -2.57 13.68 -0.51
CA LYS A 414 -2.99 15.04 -0.90
C LYS A 414 -3.41 15.09 -2.37
N VAL A 415 -2.69 14.40 -3.26
CA VAL A 415 -3.06 14.22 -4.66
C VAL A 415 -4.34 13.38 -4.80
N ALA A 416 -4.57 12.37 -3.96
CA ALA A 416 -5.82 11.63 -3.92
C ALA A 416 -7.01 12.52 -3.53
N LYS A 417 -6.89 13.28 -2.43
CA LYS A 417 -7.90 14.23 -1.94
C LYS A 417 -8.25 15.28 -3.01
N GLN A 418 -7.25 15.83 -3.70
CA GLN A 418 -7.47 16.75 -4.83
C GLN A 418 -8.24 16.07 -5.99
N LYS A 419 -7.88 14.85 -6.39
CA LYS A 419 -8.59 14.12 -7.45
C LYS A 419 -10.04 13.81 -7.07
N ARG A 420 -10.33 13.49 -5.80
CA ARG A 420 -11.70 13.30 -5.29
C ARG A 420 -12.51 14.59 -5.42
N GLU A 421 -11.94 15.74 -5.02
CA GLU A 421 -12.60 17.05 -5.19
C GLU A 421 -12.85 17.39 -6.68
N GLU A 422 -11.85 17.22 -7.55
CA GLU A 422 -11.99 17.42 -9.00
C GLU A 422 -13.02 16.48 -9.66
N LYS A 423 -13.23 15.30 -9.09
CA LYS A 423 -14.20 14.28 -9.55
C LYS A 423 -15.62 14.64 -9.12
N LEU A 424 -15.82 15.08 -7.89
CA LEU A 424 -17.10 15.58 -7.37
C LEU A 424 -17.56 16.84 -8.15
N GLN A 425 -16.71 17.86 -8.27
CA GLN A 425 -17.00 19.07 -9.07
C GLN A 425 -17.34 18.75 -10.53
N ARG A 426 -16.71 17.71 -11.10
CA ARG A 426 -16.98 17.23 -12.47
C ARG A 426 -18.30 16.46 -12.58
N GLN A 427 -18.72 15.74 -11.55
CA GLN A 427 -20.03 15.09 -11.49
C GLN A 427 -21.15 16.13 -11.43
N GLU A 428 -21.07 17.10 -10.50
CA GLU A 428 -22.02 18.23 -10.42
C GLU A 428 -22.12 18.97 -11.76
N GLY A 429 -20.97 19.32 -12.36
CA GLY A 429 -20.91 19.97 -13.67
C GLY A 429 -21.49 19.11 -14.81
N ALA A 430 -21.35 17.79 -14.74
CA ALA A 430 -21.93 16.86 -15.71
C ALA A 430 -23.45 16.73 -15.56
N GLU A 431 -23.97 16.70 -14.34
CA GLU A 431 -25.41 16.70 -14.05
C GLU A 431 -26.07 18.00 -14.51
N ILE A 432 -25.47 19.15 -14.18
CA ILE A 432 -25.90 20.47 -14.67
C ILE A 432 -25.83 20.51 -16.20
N SER A 433 -24.80 19.92 -16.83
CA SER A 433 -24.68 19.84 -18.29
C SER A 433 -25.75 18.92 -18.92
N PHE A 434 -26.04 17.77 -18.30
CA PHE A 434 -27.11 16.87 -18.72
C PHE A 434 -28.47 17.55 -18.62
N PHE A 435 -28.81 18.10 -17.45
CA PHE A 435 -30.06 18.79 -17.23
C PHE A 435 -30.25 19.94 -18.22
N ASN A 436 -29.20 20.74 -18.49
CA ASN A 436 -29.29 21.84 -19.45
C ASN A 436 -29.60 21.41 -20.89
N LYS A 437 -29.17 20.22 -21.34
CA LYS A 437 -29.42 19.71 -22.71
C LYS A 437 -30.89 19.34 -22.98
N LEU A 438 -31.66 19.05 -21.93
CA LEU A 438 -33.06 18.63 -22.04
C LEU A 438 -33.99 19.75 -22.51
N GLY A 439 -35.06 19.40 -23.18
CA GLY A 439 -36.18 20.28 -23.53
C GLY A 439 -36.92 20.78 -22.28
N HIS A 440 -37.70 21.85 -22.43
CA HIS A 440 -38.43 22.44 -21.28
C HIS A 440 -39.43 21.46 -20.64
N VAL A 441 -40.12 20.65 -21.45
CA VAL A 441 -41.07 19.62 -20.96
C VAL A 441 -40.33 18.55 -20.16
N GLU A 442 -39.27 17.97 -20.72
CA GLU A 442 -38.43 16.94 -20.06
C GLU A 442 -37.85 17.44 -18.73
N LYS A 443 -37.37 18.69 -18.68
CA LYS A 443 -36.91 19.35 -17.44
C LYS A 443 -38.02 19.42 -16.38
N VAL A 444 -39.23 19.81 -16.76
CA VAL A 444 -40.38 19.92 -15.86
C VAL A 444 -40.84 18.53 -15.39
N GLU A 445 -40.85 17.53 -16.27
CA GLU A 445 -41.20 16.15 -15.91
C GLU A 445 -40.18 15.53 -14.93
N ILE A 446 -38.88 15.74 -15.15
CA ILE A 446 -37.84 15.28 -14.21
C ILE A 446 -37.94 16.01 -12.87
N LEU A 447 -38.05 17.35 -12.86
CA LEU A 447 -38.18 18.11 -11.60
C LEU A 447 -39.42 17.68 -10.81
N LYS A 448 -40.57 17.50 -11.47
CA LYS A 448 -41.79 16.99 -10.84
C LYS A 448 -41.62 15.54 -10.36
N GLY A 449 -40.89 14.70 -11.11
CA GLY A 449 -40.57 13.33 -10.70
C GLY A 449 -39.69 13.26 -9.46
N ILE A 450 -38.72 14.17 -9.33
CA ILE A 450 -37.86 14.35 -8.14
C ILE A 450 -38.69 14.89 -6.98
N GLU A 451 -39.56 15.87 -7.20
CA GLU A 451 -40.46 16.42 -6.18
C GLU A 451 -41.43 15.37 -5.63
N GLU A 452 -42.10 14.60 -6.51
CA GLU A 452 -42.92 13.44 -6.14
C GLU A 452 -42.16 12.41 -5.31
N MET A 453 -40.89 12.14 -5.65
CA MET A 453 -40.05 11.19 -4.92
C MET A 453 -39.63 11.75 -3.55
N LYS A 454 -39.22 13.01 -3.48
CA LYS A 454 -38.82 13.73 -2.27
C LYS A 454 -39.96 13.86 -1.26
N ASP A 455 -41.15 14.26 -1.72
CA ASP A 455 -42.34 14.38 -0.87
C ASP A 455 -42.93 13.01 -0.51
N GLY A 456 -42.84 12.03 -1.42
CA GLY A 456 -43.19 10.65 -1.13
C GLY A 456 -42.30 10.03 -0.04
N LEU A 457 -40.97 10.18 -0.17
CA LEU A 457 -40.00 9.68 0.80
C LEU A 457 -40.16 10.38 2.15
N ARG A 458 -40.34 11.70 2.16
CA ARG A 458 -40.70 12.46 3.35
C ARG A 458 -41.93 11.88 4.04
N ALA A 459 -43.03 11.71 3.32
CA ALA A 459 -44.29 11.20 3.89
C ALA A 459 -44.16 9.76 4.40
N PHE A 460 -43.33 8.93 3.75
CA PHE A 460 -42.99 7.59 4.23
C PHE A 460 -42.24 7.65 5.57
N LEU A 461 -41.15 8.43 5.66
CA LEU A 461 -40.36 8.61 6.88
C LEU A 461 -41.16 9.26 8.02
N GLU A 462 -41.99 10.26 7.72
CA GLU A 462 -42.90 10.93 8.68
C GLU A 462 -44.06 10.02 9.13
N SER A 463 -44.38 8.95 8.38
CA SER A 463 -45.39 7.95 8.75
C SER A 463 -44.84 6.72 9.49
N ALA A 464 -43.51 6.56 9.52
CA ALA A 464 -42.84 5.45 10.18
C ALA A 464 -42.93 5.60 11.71
N ASP A 465 -43.01 4.46 12.40
CA ASP A 465 -42.94 4.43 13.86
C ASP A 465 -41.48 4.65 14.30
N SER A 466 -41.18 5.80 14.89
CA SER A 466 -39.83 6.17 15.32
C SER A 466 -39.25 5.29 16.45
N SER A 467 -40.01 4.30 16.94
CA SER A 467 -39.51 3.24 17.84
C SER A 467 -39.11 1.95 17.12
N LYS A 468 -39.15 1.92 15.77
CA LYS A 468 -38.82 0.75 14.95
C LYS A 468 -37.87 1.11 13.80
N PRO A 469 -36.93 0.21 13.42
CA PRO A 469 -36.17 0.37 12.19
C PRO A 469 -37.08 0.22 10.96
N ILE A 470 -36.71 0.91 9.88
CA ILE A 470 -37.36 0.74 8.57
C ILE A 470 -36.73 -0.46 7.89
N THR A 471 -37.54 -1.45 7.49
CA THR A 471 -37.04 -2.69 6.89
C THR A 471 -37.01 -2.63 5.36
N ALA A 472 -36.31 -3.57 4.73
CA ALA A 472 -36.34 -3.75 3.28
C ALA A 472 -37.77 -3.98 2.74
N ALA A 473 -38.66 -4.60 3.52
CA ALA A 473 -40.06 -4.79 3.14
C ALA A 473 -40.84 -3.46 3.08
N ASP A 474 -40.59 -2.55 4.02
CA ASP A 474 -41.21 -1.21 4.04
C ASP A 474 -40.75 -0.36 2.84
N VAL A 475 -39.46 -0.43 2.52
CA VAL A 475 -38.88 0.23 1.32
C VAL A 475 -39.48 -0.34 0.03
N HIS A 476 -39.63 -1.66 -0.08
CA HIS A 476 -40.30 -2.28 -1.23
C HIS A 476 -41.77 -1.84 -1.35
N GLN A 477 -42.52 -1.82 -0.25
CA GLN A 477 -43.92 -1.36 -0.23
C GLN A 477 -44.04 0.11 -0.65
N PHE A 478 -43.15 0.98 -0.17
CA PHE A 478 -43.08 2.39 -0.56
C PHE A 478 -42.90 2.56 -2.08
N PHE A 479 -41.97 1.82 -2.70
CA PHE A 479 -41.78 1.87 -4.15
C PHE A 479 -42.97 1.32 -4.94
N ASP A 480 -43.63 0.26 -4.45
CA ASP A 480 -44.84 -0.28 -5.08
C ASP A 480 -46.05 0.67 -4.94
N ASP A 481 -46.17 1.39 -3.83
CA ASP A 481 -47.16 2.44 -3.65
C ASP A 481 -46.94 3.62 -4.62
N ILE A 482 -45.69 4.01 -4.90
CA ILE A 482 -45.39 5.01 -5.94
C ILE A 482 -45.78 4.49 -7.34
N LYS A 483 -45.44 3.24 -7.68
CA LYS A 483 -45.84 2.62 -8.97
C LYS A 483 -47.36 2.58 -9.10
N ASN A 484 -48.07 2.20 -8.03
CA ASN A 484 -49.52 2.08 -8.00
C ASN A 484 -50.24 3.43 -7.99
N LYS A 485 -49.65 4.50 -7.41
CA LYS A 485 -50.14 5.88 -7.55
C LYS A 485 -50.04 6.35 -9.00
N ARG A 486 -48.88 6.19 -9.66
CA ARG A 486 -48.69 6.60 -11.07
C ARG A 486 -49.65 5.87 -12.03
N ARG A 487 -49.90 4.57 -11.82
CA ARG A 487 -50.90 3.76 -12.55
C ARG A 487 -52.39 4.15 -12.34
N ARG A 488 -52.69 5.11 -11.46
CA ARG A 488 -54.06 5.61 -11.19
C ARG A 488 -54.26 7.07 -11.64
N VAL A 489 -53.22 7.69 -12.19
CA VAL A 489 -53.21 9.10 -12.66
C VAL A 489 -53.01 9.18 -14.19
N GLN A 490 -52.62 8.06 -14.81
CA GLN A 490 -52.79 7.76 -16.24
C GLN A 490 -54.14 7.09 -16.48
#